data_AF-A0A9D5LWB6-F1
#
_entry.id   AF-A0A9D5LWB6-F1
#
_cell.length_a   1.000
_cell.length_b   1.000
_cell.length_c   1.000
_cell.angle_alpha   90.00
_cell.angle_beta   90.00
_cell.angle_gamma   90.00
#
_symmetry.space_group_name_H-M   'P 1'
#
loop_
_entity.id
_entity.type
_entity.pdbx_description
1 polymer ?
#
loop_
_entity_poly.entity_id
_entity_poly.type
_entity_poly.pdbx_seq_one_letter_code
_entity_poly.pdbx_strand_id
1 'polypeptide(L)'
;MKDILWKVKKFDQLTLNELYCILKIRQEVFIVEQACYYLDADGCDDQAVHLWAERNGEILAYCRVFAEGVKYGESSIGRVLTGQKFRNLKLGKVLMKLSALS
;
A
#
# COMPACT_ATOMS: atom_id res chain seq x y z
N MET A 1 19.42 1.28 -1.75
CA MET A 1 18.65 1.84 -0.61
C MET A 1 18.73 3.35 -0.51
N LYS A 2 19.72 4.04 -1.10
CA LYS A 2 19.90 5.50 -0.93
C LYS A 2 18.82 6.39 -1.57
N ASP A 3 17.90 5.84 -2.36
CA ASP A 3 16.90 6.63 -3.11
C ASP A 3 15.46 6.12 -2.95
N ILE A 4 15.18 5.37 -1.87
CA ILE A 4 13.82 4.92 -1.56
C ILE A 4 13.18 5.91 -0.61
N LEU A 5 12.15 6.60 -1.07
CA LEU A 5 11.36 7.51 -0.27
C LEU A 5 10.17 6.76 0.31
N TRP A 6 9.99 6.86 1.63
CA TRP A 6 8.80 6.36 2.31
C TRP A 6 7.80 7.49 2.50
N LYS A 7 6.53 7.22 2.22
CA LYS A 7 5.44 8.19 2.37
C LYS A 7 4.30 7.57 3.16
N VAL A 8 3.67 8.41 3.99
CA VAL A 8 2.47 8.10 4.75
C VAL A 8 1.47 9.23 4.53
N LYS A 9 0.28 8.92 4.03
CA LYS A 9 -0.76 9.91 3.73
C LYS A 9 -2.15 9.37 4.02
N LYS A 10 -3.03 10.24 4.52
CA LYS A 10 -4.48 9.99 4.47
C LYS A 10 -4.98 10.11 3.03
N PHE A 11 -6.16 9.55 2.75
CA PHE A 11 -6.71 9.55 1.40
C PHE A 11 -6.87 10.96 0.80
N ASP A 12 -7.33 11.92 1.59
CA ASP A 12 -7.50 13.33 1.20
C ASP A 12 -6.18 14.08 0.94
N GLN A 13 -5.04 13.51 1.33
CA GLN A 13 -3.71 14.06 1.09
C GLN A 13 -3.03 13.45 -0.15
N LEU A 14 -3.61 12.41 -0.74
CA LEU A 14 -3.09 11.81 -1.97
C LEU A 14 -3.31 12.75 -3.14
N THR A 15 -2.27 12.93 -3.94
CA THR A 15 -2.46 13.50 -5.29
C THR A 15 -3.16 12.48 -6.19
N LEU A 16 -3.82 12.95 -7.25
CA LEU A 16 -4.46 12.05 -8.24
C LEU A 16 -3.47 11.04 -8.83
N ASN A 17 -2.23 11.46 -9.07
CA ASN A 17 -1.17 10.58 -9.58
C ASN A 17 -0.76 9.51 -8.57
N GLU A 18 -0.63 9.88 -7.29
CA GLU A 18 -0.32 8.91 -6.22
C GLU A 18 -1.44 7.90 -6.07
N LEU A 19 -2.71 8.35 -6.03
CA LEU A 19 -3.87 7.46 -5.98
C LEU A 19 -3.88 6.49 -7.17
N TYR A 20 -3.67 7.00 -8.38
CA TYR A 20 -3.63 6.16 -9.58
C TYR A 20 -2.51 5.13 -9.53
N CYS A 21 -1.29 5.52 -9.13
CA CYS A 21 -0.18 4.58 -9.00
C CYS A 21 -0.43 3.51 -7.93
N ILE A 22 -1.05 3.87 -6.81
CA ILE A 22 -1.43 2.92 -5.74
C ILE A 22 -2.42 1.89 -6.27
N LEU A 23 -3.50 2.34 -6.93
CA LEU A 23 -4.51 1.45 -7.50
C LEU A 23 -3.89 0.54 -8.57
N LYS A 24 -3.05 1.09 -9.45
CA LYS A 24 -2.36 0.32 -10.48
C LYS A 24 -1.52 -0.82 -9.91
N ILE A 25 -0.66 -0.57 -8.92
CA ILE A 25 0.21 -1.63 -8.40
C ILE A 25 -0.56 -2.69 -7.61
N ARG A 26 -1.66 -2.31 -6.94
CA ARG A 26 -2.56 -3.27 -6.29
C ARG A 26 -3.21 -4.19 -7.33
N GLN A 27 -3.66 -3.64 -8.45
CA GLN A 27 -4.22 -4.42 -9.55
C GLN A 27 -3.19 -5.36 -10.18
N GLU A 28 -1.98 -4.85 -10.43
CA GLU A 28 -0.86 -5.66 -10.96
C GLU A 28 -0.55 -6.85 -10.06
N VAL A 29 -0.49 -6.66 -8.74
CA VAL A 29 -0.10 -7.73 -7.81
C VAL A 29 -1.29 -8.62 -7.44
N PHE A 30 -2.38 -8.07 -6.95
CA PHE A 30 -3.46 -8.87 -6.37
C PHE A 30 -4.42 -9.46 -7.39
N ILE A 31 -4.58 -8.82 -8.55
CA ILE A 31 -5.53 -9.29 -9.57
C ILE A 31 -4.80 -9.99 -10.70
N VAL A 32 -3.81 -9.33 -11.32
CA VAL A 32 -3.12 -9.86 -12.49
C VAL A 32 -2.11 -10.95 -12.10
N GLU A 33 -1.14 -10.65 -11.23
CA GLU A 33 -0.09 -11.60 -10.87
C GLU A 33 -0.64 -12.81 -10.10
N GLN A 34 -1.55 -12.58 -9.15
CA GLN A 34 -2.18 -13.65 -8.37
C GLN A 34 -3.33 -14.35 -9.11
N ALA A 35 -3.72 -13.87 -10.30
CA ALA A 35 -4.86 -14.35 -11.07
C ALA A 35 -6.15 -14.49 -10.22
N CYS A 36 -6.35 -13.55 -9.29
CA CYS A 36 -7.45 -13.58 -8.32
C CYS A 36 -8.42 -12.44 -8.61
N TYR A 37 -9.58 -12.74 -9.18
CA TYR A 37 -10.56 -11.72 -9.57
C TYR A 37 -11.48 -11.38 -8.41
N TYR A 38 -11.20 -10.25 -7.75
CA TYR A 38 -12.04 -9.68 -6.72
C TYR A 38 -12.07 -8.15 -6.81
N LEU A 39 -13.01 -7.52 -6.11
CA LEU A 39 -13.08 -6.06 -6.05
C LEU A 39 -11.96 -5.51 -5.15
N ASP A 40 -10.84 -5.10 -5.74
CA ASP A 40 -9.72 -4.52 -4.99
C ASP A 40 -10.06 -3.15 -4.40
N ALA A 41 -10.68 -2.28 -5.20
CA ALA A 41 -11.20 -0.97 -4.79
C ALA A 41 -12.51 -1.14 -4.00
N ASP A 42 -12.37 -1.64 -2.78
CA ASP A 42 -13.45 -2.14 -1.93
C ASP A 42 -14.21 -1.05 -1.16
N GLY A 43 -14.13 0.21 -1.58
CA GLY A 43 -14.82 1.33 -0.94
C GLY A 43 -14.32 1.71 0.45
N CYS A 44 -13.20 1.12 0.91
CA CYS A 44 -12.60 1.44 2.22
C CYS A 44 -11.37 2.34 2.11
N ASP A 45 -10.92 2.69 0.90
CA ASP A 45 -9.66 3.40 0.71
C ASP A 45 -9.69 4.83 1.30
N ASP A 46 -10.85 5.49 1.31
CA ASP A 46 -11.05 6.83 1.84
C ASP A 46 -10.85 6.95 3.37
N GLN A 47 -11.06 5.85 4.09
CA GLN A 47 -10.91 5.77 5.54
C GLN A 47 -9.54 5.23 5.98
N ALA A 48 -8.65 4.96 5.03
CA ALA A 48 -7.35 4.37 5.32
C ALA A 48 -6.21 5.41 5.40
N VAL A 49 -5.18 5.04 6.14
CA VAL A 49 -3.85 5.65 6.00
C VAL A 49 -3.04 4.80 5.02
N HIS A 50 -2.47 5.43 4.01
CA HIS A 50 -1.69 4.77 2.96
C HIS A 50 -0.20 4.94 3.24
N LEU A 51 0.53 3.82 3.31
CA LEU A 51 1.98 3.77 3.52
C LEU A 51 2.62 3.08 2.32
N TRP A 52 3.62 3.72 1.71
CA TRP A 52 4.34 3.12 0.59
C TRP A 52 5.81 3.54 0.52
N ALA A 53 6.57 2.73 -0.20
CA ALA A 53 7.91 3.04 -0.65
C ALA A 53 7.87 3.37 -2.14
N GLU A 54 8.51 4.46 -2.56
CA GLU A 54 8.67 4.83 -3.95
C GLU A 54 10.12 5.14 -4.32
N ARG A 55 10.43 5.01 -5.61
CA ARG A 55 11.70 5.45 -6.21
C ARG A 55 11.39 5.96 -7.62
N ASN A 56 11.76 7.20 -7.92
CA ASN A 56 11.51 7.82 -9.22
C ASN A 56 10.02 7.77 -9.66
N GLY A 57 9.10 7.92 -8.71
CA GLY A 57 7.65 7.87 -8.95
C GLY A 57 7.06 6.45 -9.12
N GLU A 58 7.89 5.40 -9.15
CA GLU A 58 7.43 4.02 -9.14
C GLU A 58 7.21 3.56 -7.69
N ILE A 59 6.07 2.91 -7.41
CA ILE A 59 5.79 2.33 -6.09
C ILE A 59 6.44 0.95 -6.03
N LEU A 60 7.23 0.70 -4.98
CA LEU A 60 7.96 -0.56 -4.80
C LEU A 60 7.27 -1.48 -3.80
N ALA A 61 6.66 -0.90 -2.76
CA ALA A 61 5.94 -1.62 -1.71
C ALA A 61 4.82 -0.72 -1.17
N TYR A 62 3.72 -1.32 -0.73
CA TYR A 62 2.53 -0.60 -0.29
C TYR A 62 1.76 -1.41 0.76
N CYS A 63 1.15 -0.71 1.71
CA CYS A 63 0.02 -1.20 2.49
C CYS A 63 -0.93 -0.05 2.80
N ARG A 64 -2.12 -0.40 3.30
CA ARG A 64 -3.02 0.55 3.95
C ARG A 64 -3.30 0.10 5.37
N VAL A 65 -3.51 1.05 6.26
CA VAL A 65 -3.76 0.84 7.68
C VAL A 65 -5.10 1.47 8.04
N PHE A 66 -5.87 0.74 8.83
CA PHE A 66 -7.15 1.18 9.38
C PHE A 66 -7.03 1.30 10.90
N ALA A 67 -7.60 2.36 11.45
CA ALA A 67 -7.82 2.47 12.89
C ALA A 67 -8.85 1.44 13.36
N GLU A 68 -8.84 1.17 14.66
CA GLU A 68 -9.87 0.40 15.35
C GLU A 68 -11.27 0.89 14.99
N GLY A 69 -12.19 -0.05 14.76
CA GLY A 69 -13.60 0.23 14.50
C GLY A 69 -13.93 0.65 13.07
N VAL A 70 -12.92 0.91 12.21
CA VAL A 70 -13.16 1.29 10.81
C VAL A 70 -13.54 0.07 9.97
N LYS A 71 -12.72 -0.99 10.04
CA LYS A 71 -12.94 -2.23 9.27
C LYS A 71 -13.18 -3.45 10.17
N TYR A 72 -12.49 -3.49 11.29
CA TYR A 72 -12.60 -4.54 12.31
C TYR A 72 -12.57 -3.90 13.69
N GLY A 73 -12.90 -4.67 14.73
CA GLY A 73 -12.83 -4.20 16.11
C GLY A 73 -11.42 -3.90 16.63
N GLU A 74 -10.40 -4.10 15.80
CA GLU A 74 -8.98 -3.84 16.09
C GLU A 74 -8.39 -3.05 14.91
N SER A 75 -7.30 -2.31 15.16
CA SER A 75 -6.51 -1.72 14.06
C SER A 75 -6.02 -2.82 13.12
N SER A 76 -6.08 -2.57 11.81
CA SER A 76 -5.77 -3.60 10.80
C SER A 76 -4.90 -3.07 9.68
N ILE A 77 -4.02 -3.94 9.19
CA ILE A 77 -3.14 -3.68 8.04
C ILE A 77 -3.65 -4.52 6.87
N GLY A 78 -3.89 -3.88 5.72
CA GLY A 78 -4.40 -4.52 4.53
C GLY A 78 -3.60 -4.18 3.29
N ARG A 79 -3.85 -4.95 2.22
CA ARG A 79 -3.24 -4.75 0.89
C ARG A 79 -1.71 -4.64 0.94
N VAL A 80 -1.09 -5.44 1.80
CA VAL A 80 0.38 -5.51 1.94
C VAL A 80 0.96 -6.14 0.67
N LEU A 81 1.80 -5.39 -0.04
CA LEU A 81 2.43 -5.85 -1.26
C LEU A 81 3.87 -5.36 -1.40
N THR A 82 4.65 -6.08 -2.20
CA THR A 82 5.91 -5.62 -2.79
C THR A 82 5.90 -5.99 -4.25
N GLY A 83 6.15 -5.02 -5.12
CA GLY A 83 6.18 -5.22 -6.57
C GLY A 83 7.15 -6.33 -6.95
N GLN A 84 6.79 -7.15 -7.93
CA GLN A 84 7.50 -8.38 -8.28
C GLN A 84 9.00 -8.15 -8.51
N LYS A 85 9.35 -7.06 -9.20
CA LYS A 85 10.73 -6.63 -9.51
C LYS A 85 11.58 -6.29 -8.26
N PHE A 86 10.96 -6.08 -7.11
CA PHE A 86 11.58 -5.48 -5.92
C PHE A 86 11.55 -6.38 -4.68
N ARG A 87 11.03 -7.59 -4.77
CA ARG A 87 10.87 -8.51 -3.61
C ARG A 87 12.19 -8.84 -2.90
N ASN A 88 13.30 -8.90 -3.63
CA ASN A 88 14.62 -9.19 -3.07
C ASN A 88 15.21 -8.03 -2.24
N LEU A 89 14.57 -6.86 -2.21
CA LEU A 89 15.02 -5.68 -1.46
C LEU A 89 14.59 -5.69 0.02
N LYS A 90 13.92 -6.76 0.48
CA LYS A 90 13.42 -6.92 1.88
C LYS A 90 12.48 -5.79 2.33
N LEU A 91 11.83 -5.09 1.40
CA LEU A 91 10.96 -3.96 1.69
C LEU A 91 9.73 -4.33 2.50
N GLY A 92 9.19 -5.56 2.33
CA GLY A 92 8.06 -6.04 3.13
C GLY A 92 8.33 -6.01 4.64
N LYS A 93 9.55 -6.32 5.10
CA LYS A 93 9.90 -6.25 6.53
C LYS A 93 9.90 -4.81 7.05
N VAL A 94 10.39 -3.87 6.24
CA VAL A 94 10.40 -2.44 6.59
C VAL A 94 8.98 -1.89 6.61
N LEU A 95 8.18 -2.25 5.61
CA LEU A 95 6.77 -1.88 5.49
C LEU A 95 5.97 -2.30 6.73
N MET A 96 6.09 -3.56 7.15
CA MET A 96 5.40 -4.06 8.34
C MET A 96 5.83 -3.35 9.64
N LYS A 97 7.12 -2.99 9.76
CA LYS A 97 7.62 -2.25 10.92
C LYS A 97 7.05 -0.83 10.97
N LEU A 98 6.98 -0.15 9.83
CA LEU A 98 6.45 1.22 9.74
C LEU A 98 4.93 1.24 9.95
N SER A 99 4.20 0.25 9.43
CA SER A 99 2.74 0.17 9.61
C SER A 99 2.32 -0.11 11.05
N ALA A 100 3.17 -0.75 11.86
CA ALA A 100 2.88 -0.97 13.29
C ALA A 100 3.04 0.30 14.16
N LEU A 101 3.61 1.37 13.59
CA LEU A 101 3.85 2.65 14.26
C LEU A 101 2.93 3.77 13.74
N SER A 102 2.09 3.47 12.75
CA SER A 102 1.21 4.42 12.05
C SER A 102 -0.23 4.23 12.52
#